data_AF-A0ABD5WK61-F1
#
_entry.id   AF-A0ABD5WK61-F1
#
_cell.length_a   1.000
_cell.length_b   1.000
_cell.length_c   1.000
_cell.angle_alpha   90.00
_cell.angle_beta   90.00
_cell.angle_gamma   90.00
#
_symmetry.space_group_name_H-M   'P 1'
#
loop_
_entity.id
_entity.type
_entity.pdbx_description
1 polymer ?
#
loop_
_entity_poly.entity_id
_entity_poly.type
_entity_poly.pdbx_seq_one_letter_code
_entity_poly.pdbx_strand_id
1 'polypeptide(L)'
;MVEQGNLEVVETAEERSYKLDRVTQFLREVRELAETHPLDELSRELNAIGEEIDTWKDTYEVESLTELRQSVSRDDFDSEGRRERLEIIDEWAYNIEMHEALQLAISLKNSLTTLGVKSPPEESSTKHPHRR
;
A
#
# COMPACT_ATOMS: atom_id res chain seq x y z
N MET A 1 -1.92 -31.74 1.74
CA MET A 1 -0.70 -31.66 2.57
C MET A 1 0.24 -30.74 1.81
N VAL A 2 0.27 -29.45 2.15
CA VAL A 2 1.14 -28.47 1.47
C VAL A 2 2.49 -28.53 2.17
N GLU A 3 3.50 -28.87 1.38
CA GLU A 3 4.90 -28.98 1.78
C GLU A 3 5.40 -27.60 2.24
N GLN A 4 6.02 -27.54 3.42
CA GLN A 4 6.58 -26.31 3.98
C GLN A 4 7.67 -25.81 3.03
N GLY A 5 7.42 -24.64 2.42
CA GLY A 5 8.35 -23.98 1.53
C GLY A 5 9.71 -23.79 2.19
N ASN A 6 10.68 -24.57 1.75
CA ASN A 6 12.05 -24.51 2.18
C ASN A 6 12.63 -23.18 1.68
N LEU A 7 12.89 -22.23 2.59
CA LEU A 7 13.62 -21.01 2.26
C LEU A 7 15.07 -21.38 1.93
N GLU A 8 15.41 -21.33 0.65
CA GLU A 8 16.77 -21.49 0.16
C GLU A 8 17.58 -20.25 0.54
N VAL A 9 18.46 -20.38 1.53
CA VAL A 9 19.45 -19.35 1.85
C VAL A 9 20.61 -19.52 0.87
N VAL A 10 20.62 -18.72 -0.19
CA VAL A 10 21.76 -18.62 -1.09
C VAL A 10 22.74 -17.60 -0.50
N GLU A 11 23.84 -18.08 0.07
CA GLU A 11 24.96 -17.23 0.47
C GLU A 11 25.76 -16.83 -0.79
N THR A 12 25.56 -15.61 -1.29
CA THR A 12 26.50 -15.01 -2.24
C THR A 12 27.49 -14.12 -1.49
N ALA A 13 28.76 -14.49 -1.55
CA ALA A 13 29.87 -13.67 -1.10
C ALA A 13 29.95 -12.39 -1.95
N GLU A 14 30.12 -11.26 -1.26
CA GLU A 14 30.37 -9.91 -1.77
C GLU A 14 29.14 -9.10 -2.22
N GLU A 15 28.93 -7.97 -1.53
CA GLU A 15 27.90 -6.94 -1.70
C GLU A 15 26.43 -7.33 -1.47
N ARG A 16 25.95 -7.04 -0.24
CA ARG A 16 24.53 -6.99 0.16
C ARG A 16 23.77 -5.89 -0.60
N SER A 17 23.58 -6.03 -1.91
CA SER A 17 22.53 -5.29 -2.60
C SER A 17 21.23 -6.08 -2.46
N TYR A 18 20.52 -5.84 -1.35
CA TYR A 18 19.11 -6.23 -1.26
C TYR A 18 18.37 -5.44 -2.35
N LYS A 19 18.20 -6.00 -3.54
CA LYS A 19 17.03 -5.66 -4.35
C LYS A 19 15.86 -6.12 -3.50
N LEU A 20 15.27 -5.20 -2.75
CA LEU A 20 14.04 -5.44 -2.02
C LEU A 20 13.08 -6.05 -3.04
N ASP A 21 12.71 -7.31 -2.83
CA ASP A 21 11.70 -7.95 -3.64
C ASP A 21 10.43 -7.10 -3.50
N ARG A 22 10.01 -6.44 -4.59
CA ARG A 22 8.88 -5.48 -4.55
C ARG A 22 7.64 -6.12 -3.98
N VAL A 23 7.45 -7.42 -4.23
CA VAL A 23 6.35 -8.21 -3.66
C VAL A 23 6.49 -8.29 -2.14
N THR A 24 7.67 -8.67 -1.63
CA THR A 24 7.95 -8.69 -0.18
C THR A 24 7.76 -7.31 0.47
N GLN A 25 8.15 -6.22 -0.21
CA GLN A 25 7.93 -4.86 0.30
C GLN A 25 6.43 -4.55 0.41
N PHE A 26 5.69 -4.77 -0.66
CA PHE A 26 4.26 -4.53 -0.71
C PHE A 26 3.50 -5.37 0.33
N LEU A 27 3.82 -6.65 0.47
CA LEU A 27 3.19 -7.51 1.47
C LEU A 27 3.54 -7.09 2.92
N ARG A 28 4.72 -6.53 3.15
CA ARG A 28 5.08 -5.95 4.46
C ARG A 28 4.21 -4.74 4.78
N GLU A 29 4.02 -3.87 3.80
CA GLU A 29 3.17 -2.68 3.93
C GLU A 29 1.71 -3.06 4.22
N VAL A 30 1.15 -4.01 3.46
CA VAL A 30 -0.20 -4.56 3.70
C VAL A 30 -0.33 -5.10 5.13
N ARG A 31 0.68 -5.84 5.60
CA ARG A 31 0.70 -6.37 6.98
C ARG A 31 0.73 -5.24 8.01
N GLU A 32 1.58 -4.24 7.81
CA GLU A 32 1.71 -3.09 8.70
C GLU A 32 0.41 -2.28 8.78
N LEU A 33 -0.21 -1.99 7.63
CA LEU A 33 -1.54 -1.36 7.56
C LEU A 33 -2.58 -2.15 8.37
N ALA A 34 -2.62 -3.48 8.20
CA ALA A 34 -3.59 -4.34 8.89
C ALA A 34 -3.34 -4.43 10.41
N GLU A 35 -2.09 -4.35 10.86
CA GLU A 35 -1.75 -4.44 12.29
C GLU A 35 -1.91 -3.11 13.03
N THR A 36 -1.46 -2.02 12.43
CA THR A 36 -1.30 -0.72 13.10
C THR A 36 -2.57 0.12 13.09
N HIS A 37 -3.36 0.06 12.02
CA HIS A 37 -4.51 0.96 11.85
C HIS A 37 -5.85 0.26 12.15
N PRO A 38 -6.84 0.95 12.73
CA PRO A 38 -8.19 0.40 12.92
C PRO A 38 -8.93 0.25 11.59
N LEU A 39 -9.90 -0.66 11.54
CA LEU A 39 -10.67 -0.95 10.33
C LEU A 39 -11.38 0.30 9.76
N ASP A 40 -11.92 1.14 10.65
CA ASP A 40 -12.62 2.37 10.26
C ASP A 40 -11.68 3.42 9.65
N GLU A 41 -10.38 3.41 10.00
CA GLU A 41 -9.40 4.30 9.38
C GLU A 41 -9.00 3.81 8.00
N LEU A 42 -8.68 2.52 7.87
CA LEU A 42 -8.37 1.92 6.57
C LEU A 42 -9.53 2.09 5.58
N SER A 43 -10.77 1.95 6.04
CA SER A 43 -11.96 2.11 5.20
C SER A 43 -12.20 3.56 4.79
N ARG A 44 -11.93 4.52 5.69
CA ARG A 44 -12.02 5.95 5.37
C ARG A 44 -10.97 6.36 4.34
N GLU A 45 -9.74 5.91 4.54
CA GLU A 45 -8.65 6.20 3.61
C GLU A 45 -8.92 5.59 2.22
N LEU A 46 -9.40 4.34 2.19
CA LEU A 46 -9.76 3.67 0.94
C LEU A 46 -10.81 4.46 0.15
N ASN A 47 -11.84 4.96 0.85
CA ASN A 47 -12.88 5.78 0.22
C ASN A 47 -12.34 7.13 -0.25
N ALA A 48 -11.49 7.79 0.55
CA ALA A 48 -10.89 9.07 0.19
C ALA A 48 -10.04 8.97 -1.08
N ILE A 49 -9.22 7.92 -1.21
CA ILE A 49 -8.45 7.65 -2.42
C ILE A 49 -9.37 7.37 -3.61
N GLY A 50 -10.46 6.63 -3.42
CA GLY A 50 -11.46 6.40 -4.46
C GLY A 50 -12.10 7.70 -4.96
N GLU A 51 -12.51 8.58 -4.05
CA GLU A 51 -13.08 9.89 -4.37
C GLU A 51 -12.07 10.80 -5.10
N GLU A 52 -10.80 10.76 -4.72
CA GLU A 52 -9.74 11.52 -5.39
C GLU A 52 -9.49 11.02 -6.81
N ILE A 53 -9.44 9.70 -7.01
CA ILE A 53 -9.35 9.09 -8.33
C ILE A 53 -10.53 9.50 -9.21
N ASP A 54 -11.75 9.46 -8.69
CA ASP A 54 -12.95 9.87 -9.44
C ASP A 54 -12.93 11.38 -9.73
N THR A 55 -12.41 12.20 -8.81
CA THR A 55 -12.19 13.63 -9.05
C THR A 55 -11.23 13.88 -10.22
N TRP A 56 -10.13 13.12 -10.33
CA TRP A 56 -9.23 13.25 -11.47
C TRP A 56 -9.85 12.76 -12.78
N LYS A 57 -10.65 11.69 -12.76
CA LYS A 57 -11.40 11.26 -13.95
C LYS A 57 -12.28 12.37 -14.48
N ASP A 58 -13.07 13.00 -13.60
CA ASP A 58 -13.97 14.09 -13.96
C ASP A 58 -13.18 15.33 -14.42
N THR A 59 -12.11 15.70 -13.71
CA THR A 59 -11.29 16.89 -14.01
C THR A 59 -10.62 16.79 -15.38
N TYR A 60 -10.20 15.58 -15.77
CA TYR A 60 -9.43 15.37 -16.99
C TYR A 60 -10.22 14.69 -18.10
N GLU A 61 -11.50 14.40 -17.87
CA GLU A 61 -12.42 13.74 -18.81
C GLU A 61 -11.85 12.41 -19.34
N VAL A 62 -11.31 11.60 -18.42
CA VAL A 62 -10.72 10.27 -18.72
C VAL A 62 -11.27 9.22 -17.77
N GLU A 63 -11.36 7.98 -18.23
CA GLU A 63 -11.84 6.85 -17.41
C GLU A 63 -10.69 6.09 -16.74
N SER A 64 -9.44 6.33 -17.19
CA SER A 64 -8.27 5.61 -16.68
C SER A 64 -6.97 6.41 -16.73
N LEU A 65 -6.03 6.00 -15.87
CA LEU A 65 -4.66 6.50 -15.88
C LEU A 65 -3.95 6.30 -17.24
N THR A 66 -4.30 5.23 -17.96
CA THR A 66 -3.77 4.97 -19.31
C THR A 66 -4.23 6.04 -20.30
N GLU A 67 -5.51 6.41 -20.26
CA GLU A 67 -6.06 7.49 -21.09
C GLU A 67 -5.44 8.84 -20.71
N LEU A 68 -5.23 9.10 -19.42
CA LEU A 68 -4.55 10.30 -18.95
C LEU A 68 -3.13 10.40 -19.54
N ARG A 69 -2.35 9.30 -19.50
CA ARG A 69 -1.00 9.25 -20.10
C ARG A 69 -1.02 9.48 -21.61
N GLN A 70 -2.06 8.99 -22.29
CA GLN A 70 -2.22 9.21 -23.74
C GLN A 70 -2.55 10.68 -24.05
N SER A 71 -3.36 11.34 -23.23
CA SER A 71 -3.69 12.76 -23.41
C SER A 71 -2.45 13.66 -23.40
N VAL A 72 -1.47 13.40 -22.50
CA VAL A 72 -0.18 14.11 -22.45
C VAL A 72 0.62 14.03 -23.75
N SER A 73 0.48 12.91 -24.47
CA SER A 73 1.20 12.68 -25.71
C SER A 73 0.49 13.30 -26.92
N ARG A 74 -0.82 13.51 -26.82
CA ARG A 74 -1.66 14.01 -27.91
C ARG A 74 -1.79 15.53 -27.93
N ASP A 75 -1.83 16.14 -26.76
CA ASP A 75 -2.12 17.56 -26.62
C ASP A 75 -0.82 18.39 -26.62
N ASP A 76 -0.87 19.53 -27.30
CA ASP A 76 0.22 20.51 -27.33
C ASP A 76 0.16 21.38 -26.08
N PHE A 77 0.65 20.83 -24.96
CA PHE A 77 0.84 21.58 -23.72
C PHE A 77 2.11 22.43 -23.77
N ASP A 78 2.07 23.61 -23.14
CA ASP A 78 3.30 24.29 -22.73
C ASP A 78 4.00 23.47 -21.63
N SER A 79 5.30 23.73 -21.46
CA SER A 79 6.18 23.01 -20.53
C SER A 79 5.64 22.90 -19.10
N GLU A 80 5.00 23.96 -18.59
CA GLU A 80 4.39 23.99 -17.26
C GLU A 80 3.16 23.05 -17.17
N GLY A 81 2.23 23.16 -18.12
CA GLY A 81 1.03 22.29 -18.17
C GLY A 81 1.37 20.82 -18.37
N ARG A 82 2.42 20.50 -19.14
CA ARG A 82 2.91 19.11 -19.26
C ARG A 82 3.48 18.60 -17.94
N ARG A 83 4.19 19.44 -17.19
CA ARG A 83 4.77 19.05 -15.90
C ARG A 83 3.69 18.75 -14.87
N GLU A 84 2.72 19.64 -14.71
CA GLU A 84 1.58 19.45 -13.81
C GLU A 84 0.84 18.13 -14.13
N ARG A 85 0.60 17.87 -15.41
CA ARG A 85 -0.06 16.63 -15.85
C ARG A 85 0.74 15.37 -15.56
N LEU A 86 2.07 15.43 -15.59
CA LEU A 86 2.94 14.31 -15.21
C LEU A 86 2.94 14.08 -13.69
N GLU A 87 2.94 15.14 -12.88
CA GLU A 87 2.85 15.04 -11.42
C GLU A 87 1.55 14.33 -11.00
N ILE A 88 0.43 14.68 -11.62
CA ILE A 88 -0.87 14.02 -11.40
C ILE A 88 -0.87 12.55 -11.85
N ILE A 89 -0.17 12.22 -12.94
CA ILE A 89 -0.04 10.83 -13.40
C ILE A 89 0.70 9.98 -12.36
N ASP A 90 1.73 10.54 -11.74
CA ASP A 90 2.50 9.84 -10.70
C ASP A 90 1.68 9.71 -9.42
N GLU A 91 0.95 10.75 -9.04
CA GLU A 91 0.05 10.74 -7.87
C GLU A 91 -1.10 9.73 -8.04
N TRP A 92 -1.74 9.69 -9.21
CA TRP A 92 -2.76 8.70 -9.51
C TRP A 92 -2.19 7.28 -9.53
N ALA A 93 -0.99 7.07 -10.09
CA ALA A 93 -0.34 5.76 -10.02
C ALA A 93 -0.12 5.30 -8.56
N TYR A 94 0.35 6.21 -7.70
CA TYR A 94 0.51 5.95 -6.28
C TYR A 94 -0.82 5.63 -5.59
N ASN A 95 -1.87 6.40 -5.86
CA ASN A 95 -3.20 6.17 -5.30
C ASN A 95 -3.78 4.81 -5.69
N ILE A 96 -3.55 4.33 -6.92
CA ILE A 96 -3.93 2.97 -7.31
C ILE A 96 -3.19 1.93 -6.46
N GLU A 97 -1.88 2.07 -6.29
CA GLU A 97 -1.08 1.13 -5.47
C GLU A 97 -1.54 1.13 -4.01
N MET A 98 -1.78 2.31 -3.43
CA MET A 98 -2.27 2.46 -2.05
C MET A 98 -3.70 1.93 -1.87
N HIS A 99 -4.58 2.16 -2.84
CA HIS A 99 -5.93 1.62 -2.83
C HIS A 99 -5.92 0.09 -2.75
N GLU A 100 -5.10 -0.57 -3.57
CA GLU A 100 -4.92 -2.02 -3.53
C GLU A 100 -4.32 -2.49 -2.19
N ALA A 101 -3.33 -1.78 -1.67
CA ALA A 101 -2.73 -2.11 -0.36
C ALA A 101 -3.77 -2.04 0.78
N LEU A 102 -4.60 -1.00 0.80
CA LEU A 102 -5.67 -0.82 1.79
C LEU A 102 -6.75 -1.91 1.69
N GLN A 103 -7.18 -2.26 0.48
CA GLN A 103 -8.14 -3.35 0.26
C GLN A 103 -7.62 -4.69 0.80
N LEU A 104 -6.35 -4.99 0.53
CA LEU A 104 -5.71 -6.20 1.03
C LEU A 104 -5.53 -6.16 2.54
N ALA A 105 -5.19 -5.01 3.12
CA ALA A 105 -5.03 -4.84 4.56
C ALA A 105 -6.37 -5.03 5.30
N ILE A 106 -7.46 -4.47 4.78
CA ILE A 106 -8.83 -4.69 5.28
C ILE A 106 -9.19 -6.17 5.21
N SER A 107 -8.94 -6.82 4.07
CA SER A 107 -9.23 -8.25 3.87
C SER A 107 -8.44 -9.14 4.83
N LEU A 108 -7.16 -8.81 5.05
CA LEU A 108 -6.29 -9.49 6.01
C LEU A 108 -6.79 -9.31 7.44
N LYS A 109 -7.09 -8.08 7.87
CA LYS A 109 -7.62 -7.80 9.21
C LYS A 109 -8.93 -8.54 9.49
N ASN A 110 -9.85 -8.55 8.53
CA ASN A 110 -11.11 -9.29 8.64
C ASN A 110 -10.87 -10.81 8.76
N SER A 111 -9.93 -11.34 7.99
CA SER A 111 -9.53 -12.75 8.05
C SER A 111 -8.91 -13.11 9.40
N LEU A 112 -7.99 -12.29 9.92
CA LEU A 112 -7.37 -12.50 11.24
C LEU A 112 -8.39 -12.45 12.38
N THR A 113 -9.33 -11.50 12.30
CA THR A 113 -10.45 -11.39 13.25
C THR A 113 -11.32 -12.63 13.21
N THR A 114 -11.64 -13.15 12.02
CA THR A 114 -12.43 -14.37 11.83
C THR A 114 -11.72 -15.62 12.36
N LEU A 115 -10.39 -15.69 12.18
CA LEU A 115 -9.56 -16.81 12.67
C LEU A 115 -9.29 -16.74 14.18
N GLY A 116 -9.71 -15.68 14.87
CA GLY A 116 -9.44 -15.48 16.30
C GLY A 116 -7.95 -15.25 16.60
N VAL A 117 -7.16 -14.91 15.59
CA VAL A 117 -5.76 -14.49 15.76
C VAL A 117 -5.78 -13.08 16.32
N LYS A 118 -5.77 -12.96 17.65
CA LYS A 118 -5.53 -11.66 18.29
C LYS A 118 -4.14 -11.17 17.92
N SER A 119 -4.01 -9.91 17.52
CA SER A 119 -2.73 -9.21 17.52
C SER A 119 -2.02 -9.47 18.85
N PRO A 120 -0.68 -9.67 18.85
CA PRO A 120 0.05 -9.84 20.08
C PRO A 120 -0.31 -8.67 21.01
N PRO A 121 -0.60 -8.95 22.30
CA PRO A 121 -0.96 -7.90 23.23
C PRO A 121 0.18 -6.88 23.24
N GLU A 122 -0.14 -5.60 23.04
CA GLU A 122 0.79 -4.54 23.39
C GLU A 122 1.31 -4.85 24.79
N GLU A 123 2.63 -4.99 24.91
CA GLU A 123 3.27 -5.28 26.18
C GLU A 123 2.93 -4.14 27.15
N SER A 124 1.84 -4.33 27.91
CA SER A 124 1.50 -3.51 29.04
C SER A 124 2.66 -3.60 30.00
N SER A 125 3.47 -2.55 29.98
CA SER A 125 4.59 -2.25 30.86
C SER A 125 4.34 -2.86 32.24
N THR A 126 5.04 -3.97 32.50
CA THR A 126 4.98 -4.68 33.77
C THR A 126 5.57 -3.75 34.82
N LYS A 127 4.70 -3.08 35.58
CA LYS A 127 5.06 -2.39 36.82
C LYS A 127 5.68 -3.43 37.76
N HIS A 128 7.02 -3.44 37.78
CA HIS A 128 7.81 -4.19 38.74
C HIS A 128 7.40 -3.79 40.16
N PRO A 129 7.00 -4.71 41.04
CA PRO A 129 6.79 -4.37 42.44
C PRO A 129 8.16 -4.23 43.10
N HIS A 130 8.53 -3.00 43.46
CA HIS A 130 9.68 -2.76 44.34
C HIS A 130 9.39 -3.40 45.69
N ARG A 131 10.14 -4.47 45.98
CA ARG A 131 10.21 -5.11 47.28
C ARG A 131 11.37 -4.48 48.06
N ARG A 132 11.06 -3.70 49.10
CA ARG A 132 11.82 -3.63 50.36
C ARG A 132 11.06 -2.82 51.40
#